data_AF-A0A2A4LJA7-F1
#
_entry.id   AF-A0A2A4LJA7-F1
#
_cell.length_a   1.000
_cell.length_b   1.000
_cell.length_c   1.000
_cell.angle_alpha   90.00
_cell.angle_beta   90.00
_cell.angle_gamma   90.00
#
_symmetry.space_group_name_H-M   'P 1'
#
loop_
_entity.id
_entity.type
_entity.pdbx_description
1 polymer ?
#
loop_
_entity_poly.entity_id
_entity_poly.type
_entity_poly.pdbx_seq_one_letter_code
_entity_poly.pdbx_strand_id
1 'polypeptide(L)'
;MKIDDLPYKMGWADKLLIKKLHKYIADFDKYDNRKTAKIFAKIMAKNVGYITDEPSQTHMIACAYIMATYEQLRLNGDDQQQALDKLTWAFKQPGRLMVTWGMRLWLWLSRDIRGGIEHENIRKEKLYGQQFEFSAEIGESHYISVVSVCGYHEFFKRNSYPELTAIFCAWDVLWTDEIDKQNCGVRFERPCTLGMGGDCCRFEFYFDEIE
;
A
#
# COMPACT_ATOMS: atom_id res chain seq x y z
N MET A 1 -13.15 -2.45 21.63
CA MET A 1 -11.84 -1.80 21.60
C MET A 1 -12.03 -0.36 21.12
N LYS A 2 -11.57 0.60 21.91
CA LYS A 2 -11.45 2.00 21.52
C LYS A 2 -10.13 2.18 20.77
N ILE A 3 -10.03 3.25 19.97
CA ILE A 3 -8.77 3.62 19.30
C ILE A 3 -7.62 3.77 20.32
N ASP A 4 -7.95 4.22 21.54
CA ASP A 4 -6.99 4.41 22.63
C ASP A 4 -6.44 3.10 23.20
N ASP A 5 -7.02 1.95 22.83
CA ASP A 5 -6.56 0.62 23.27
C ASP A 5 -5.49 0.03 22.32
N LEU A 6 -5.05 0.77 21.29
CA LEU A 6 -4.00 0.35 20.38
C LEU A 6 -2.61 0.38 21.06
N PRO A 7 -1.69 -0.55 20.72
CA PRO A 7 -0.35 -0.61 21.34
C PRO A 7 0.45 0.68 21.20
N TYR A 8 0.30 1.37 20.07
CA TYR A 8 0.92 2.66 19.80
C TYR A 8 -0.16 3.74 19.67
N LYS A 9 0.11 4.94 20.19
CA LYS A 9 -0.84 6.05 20.06
C LYS A 9 -0.96 6.45 18.60
N MET A 10 -2.20 6.54 18.10
CA MET A 10 -2.43 7.04 16.75
C MET A 10 -1.85 8.44 16.57
N GLY A 11 -0.88 8.54 15.67
CA GLY A 11 -0.25 9.78 15.27
C GLY A 11 -1.15 10.65 14.40
N TRP A 12 -0.65 11.82 14.04
CA TRP A 12 -1.33 12.70 13.09
C TRP A 12 -1.43 12.05 11.69
N ALA A 13 -0.39 11.31 11.27
CA ALA A 13 -0.35 10.63 9.99
C ALA A 13 -1.48 9.59 9.85
N ASP A 14 -1.71 8.76 10.87
CA ASP A 14 -2.78 7.76 10.90
C ASP A 14 -4.17 8.40 10.72
N LYS A 15 -4.41 9.47 11.50
CA LYS A 15 -5.68 10.20 11.46
C LYS A 15 -5.89 10.85 10.10
N LEU A 16 -4.82 11.40 9.51
CA LEU A 16 -4.87 12.00 8.19
C LEU A 16 -5.14 10.95 7.10
N LEU A 17 -4.51 9.77 7.18
CA LEU A 17 -4.71 8.66 6.25
C LEU A 17 -6.18 8.23 6.25
N ILE A 18 -6.74 7.92 7.42
CA ILE A 18 -8.15 7.54 7.55
C ILE A 18 -9.05 8.66 7.03
N LYS A 19 -8.81 9.92 7.43
CA LYS A 19 -9.64 11.05 6.98
C LYS A 19 -9.63 11.21 5.46
N LYS A 20 -8.46 11.09 4.82
CA LYS A 20 -8.32 11.24 3.36
C LYS A 20 -8.98 10.08 2.64
N LEU A 21 -8.80 8.85 3.10
CA LEU A 21 -9.42 7.68 2.49
C LEU A 21 -10.94 7.70 2.69
N HIS A 22 -11.40 8.05 3.89
CA HIS A 22 -12.81 8.20 4.23
C HIS A 22 -13.54 9.17 3.30
N LYS A 23 -12.89 10.29 2.93
CA LYS A 23 -13.47 11.26 1.98
C LYS A 23 -13.96 10.60 0.68
N TYR A 24 -13.23 9.61 0.16
CA TYR A 24 -13.57 8.94 -1.11
C TYR A 24 -14.51 7.75 -0.93
N ILE A 25 -14.60 7.21 0.29
CA ILE A 25 -15.47 6.09 0.62
C ILE A 25 -16.85 6.57 1.08
N ALA A 26 -16.93 7.74 1.72
CA ALA A 26 -18.17 8.29 2.26
C ALA A 26 -19.24 8.53 1.20
N ASP A 27 -18.83 8.69 -0.05
CA ASP A 27 -19.73 8.89 -1.20
C ASP A 27 -20.26 7.57 -1.79
N PHE A 28 -19.84 6.41 -1.28
CA PHE A 28 -20.38 5.14 -1.73
C PHE A 28 -21.83 4.96 -1.29
N ASP A 29 -22.66 4.47 -2.21
CA ASP A 29 -24.07 4.21 -1.93
C ASP A 29 -24.22 3.30 -0.70
N LYS A 30 -25.14 3.68 0.19
CA LYS A 30 -25.45 2.97 1.46
C LYS A 30 -24.28 2.84 2.45
N TYR A 31 -23.21 3.60 2.32
CA TYR A 31 -22.14 3.61 3.30
C TYR A 31 -22.62 4.15 4.66
N ASP A 32 -22.32 3.43 5.75
CA ASP A 32 -22.73 3.76 7.12
C ASP A 32 -21.50 3.81 8.05
N ASN A 33 -21.07 5.03 8.37
CA ASN A 33 -19.93 5.32 9.24
C ASN A 33 -19.94 4.55 10.56
N ARG A 34 -21.10 4.41 11.20
CA ARG A 34 -21.19 3.78 12.52
C ARG A 34 -20.99 2.28 12.41
N LYS A 35 -21.56 1.66 11.38
CA LYS A 35 -21.39 0.23 11.11
C LYS A 35 -19.94 -0.07 10.72
N THR A 36 -19.33 0.72 9.84
CA THR A 36 -17.91 0.58 9.46
C THR A 36 -17.01 0.69 10.69
N ALA A 37 -17.23 1.68 11.55
CA ALA A 37 -16.43 1.88 12.75
C ALA A 37 -16.51 0.70 13.73
N LYS A 38 -17.69 0.07 13.86
CA LYS A 38 -17.86 -1.14 14.68
C LYS A 38 -17.10 -2.33 14.10
N ILE A 39 -17.19 -2.54 12.78
CA ILE A 39 -16.47 -3.62 12.08
C ILE A 39 -14.96 -3.40 12.22
N PHE A 40 -14.49 -2.18 11.95
CA PHE A 40 -13.08 -1.77 12.11
C PHE A 40 -12.56 -2.07 13.52
N ALA A 41 -13.29 -1.66 14.56
CA ALA A 41 -12.88 -1.91 15.94
C ALA A 41 -12.80 -3.41 16.27
N LYS A 42 -13.69 -4.24 15.72
CA LYS A 42 -13.66 -5.70 15.87
C LYS A 42 -12.45 -6.30 15.17
N ILE A 43 -12.16 -5.88 13.93
CA ILE A 43 -11.00 -6.34 13.16
C ILE A 43 -9.70 -5.96 13.90
N MET A 44 -9.58 -4.70 14.34
CA MET A 44 -8.39 -4.27 15.06
C MET A 44 -8.21 -5.01 16.38
N ALA A 45 -9.28 -5.25 17.15
CA ALA A 45 -9.19 -6.01 18.39
C ALA A 45 -8.72 -7.46 18.18
N LYS A 46 -9.17 -8.10 17.09
CA LYS A 46 -8.72 -9.45 16.72
C LYS A 46 -7.24 -9.50 16.34
N ASN A 47 -6.71 -8.43 15.74
CA ASN A 47 -5.37 -8.39 15.16
C ASN A 47 -4.35 -7.62 16.02
N VAL A 48 -4.73 -7.16 17.22
CA VAL A 48 -3.85 -6.31 18.05
C VAL A 48 -2.52 -7.00 18.39
N GLY A 49 -2.56 -8.31 18.67
CA GLY A 49 -1.35 -9.10 18.97
C GLY A 49 -0.45 -9.34 17.77
N TYR A 50 -0.87 -8.98 16.55
CA TYR A 50 -0.01 -9.04 15.37
C TYR A 50 0.85 -7.78 15.22
N ILE A 51 0.46 -6.67 15.83
CA ILE A 51 1.16 -5.39 15.70
C ILE A 51 2.47 -5.47 16.50
N THR A 52 3.61 -5.44 15.81
CA THR A 52 4.95 -5.60 16.39
C THR A 52 5.70 -4.29 16.61
N ASP A 53 5.32 -3.24 15.87
CA ASP A 53 5.97 -1.94 15.87
C ASP A 53 5.00 -0.85 15.38
N GLU A 54 5.36 0.42 15.61
CA GLU A 54 4.55 1.59 15.24
C GLU A 54 4.33 1.73 13.71
N PRO A 55 5.36 1.59 12.85
CA PRO A 55 5.16 1.55 11.40
C PRO A 55 4.17 0.47 10.94
N SER A 56 4.33 -0.76 11.45
CA SER A 56 3.40 -1.85 11.18
C SER A 56 1.97 -1.50 11.62
N GLN A 57 1.80 -0.84 12.78
CA GLN A 57 0.46 -0.40 13.21
C GLN A 57 -0.23 0.51 12.19
N THR A 58 0.49 1.50 11.66
CA THR A 58 -0.04 2.44 10.65
C THR A 58 -0.60 1.69 9.44
N HIS A 59 0.16 0.71 8.97
CA HIS A 59 -0.21 -0.17 7.87
C HIS A 59 -1.41 -1.06 8.20
N MET A 60 -1.45 -1.64 9.41
CA MET A 60 -2.57 -2.49 9.83
C MET A 60 -3.87 -1.70 10.02
N ILE A 61 -3.80 -0.45 10.48
CA ILE A 61 -4.95 0.46 10.53
C ILE A 61 -5.54 0.65 9.13
N ALA A 62 -4.69 0.90 8.13
CA ALA A 62 -5.14 1.04 6.74
C ALA A 62 -5.82 -0.24 6.23
N CYS A 63 -5.22 -1.41 6.50
CA CYS A 63 -5.78 -2.70 6.11
C CYS A 63 -7.13 -2.97 6.77
N ALA A 64 -7.23 -2.76 8.09
CA ALA A 64 -8.47 -2.95 8.83
C ALA A 64 -9.57 -2.00 8.37
N TYR A 65 -9.23 -0.78 7.97
CA TYR A 65 -10.20 0.18 7.46
C TYR A 65 -10.73 -0.20 6.07
N ILE A 66 -9.84 -0.65 5.18
CA ILE A 66 -10.24 -1.21 3.88
C ILE A 66 -11.11 -2.45 4.06
N MET A 67 -10.71 -3.38 4.92
CA MET A 67 -11.49 -4.59 5.20
C MET A 67 -12.86 -4.27 5.80
N ALA A 68 -12.94 -3.33 6.75
CA ALA A 68 -14.22 -2.93 7.34
C ALA A 68 -15.17 -2.32 6.32
N THR A 69 -14.63 -1.53 5.39
CA THR A 69 -15.41 -0.96 4.29
C THR A 69 -15.84 -2.05 3.31
N TYR A 70 -14.95 -2.98 2.97
CA TYR A 70 -15.27 -4.13 2.12
C TYR A 70 -16.43 -4.94 2.70
N GLU A 71 -16.35 -5.37 3.95
CA GLU A 71 -17.42 -6.13 4.61
C GLU A 71 -18.76 -5.38 4.56
N GLN A 72 -18.73 -4.07 4.76
CA GLN A 72 -19.93 -3.25 4.68
C GLN A 72 -20.51 -3.19 3.26
N LEU A 73 -19.68 -3.00 2.23
CA LEU A 73 -20.12 -3.00 0.83
C LEU A 73 -20.78 -4.34 0.47
N ARG A 74 -20.15 -5.45 0.88
CA ARG A 74 -20.70 -6.80 0.70
C ARG A 74 -22.05 -6.97 1.42
N LEU A 75 -22.20 -6.43 2.64
CA LEU A 75 -23.47 -6.43 3.37
C LEU A 75 -24.55 -5.55 2.73
N ASN A 76 -24.16 -4.57 1.93
CA ASN A 76 -25.09 -3.68 1.22
C ASN A 76 -25.51 -4.21 -0.16
N GLY A 77 -24.98 -5.38 -0.56
CA GLY A 77 -25.36 -6.09 -1.77
C GLY A 77 -24.37 -5.97 -2.92
N ASP A 78 -23.25 -5.24 -2.76
CA ASP A 78 -22.18 -5.24 -3.77
C ASP A 78 -21.59 -6.65 -3.90
N ASP A 79 -21.33 -7.11 -5.12
CA ASP A 79 -20.54 -8.32 -5.33
C ASP A 79 -19.06 -8.11 -4.94
N GLN A 80 -18.27 -9.20 -4.94
CA GLN A 80 -16.86 -9.13 -4.55
C GLN A 80 -16.05 -8.22 -5.48
N GLN A 81 -16.25 -8.33 -6.80
CA GLN A 81 -15.49 -7.56 -7.77
C GLN A 81 -15.86 -6.08 -7.71
N GLN A 82 -17.15 -5.77 -7.61
CA GLN A 82 -17.64 -4.41 -7.45
C GLN A 82 -17.05 -3.72 -6.21
N ALA A 83 -17.00 -4.42 -5.07
CA ALA A 83 -16.42 -3.89 -3.85
C ALA A 83 -14.90 -3.66 -4.00
N LEU A 84 -14.18 -4.61 -4.63
CA LEU A 84 -12.76 -4.47 -4.92
C LEU A 84 -12.46 -3.28 -5.83
N ASP A 85 -13.24 -3.08 -6.89
CA ASP A 85 -13.05 -2.00 -7.85
C ASP A 85 -13.28 -0.62 -7.20
N LYS A 86 -14.38 -0.48 -6.44
CA LYS A 86 -14.69 0.73 -5.68
C LYS A 86 -13.56 1.06 -4.70
N LEU A 87 -13.12 0.08 -3.92
CA LEU A 87 -12.06 0.28 -2.92
C LEU A 87 -10.70 0.57 -3.56
N THR A 88 -10.36 -0.12 -4.65
CA THR A 88 -9.13 0.13 -5.42
C THR A 88 -9.12 1.56 -5.94
N TRP A 89 -10.24 2.02 -6.50
CA TRP A 89 -10.37 3.40 -6.95
C TRP A 89 -10.21 4.37 -5.78
N ALA A 90 -10.92 4.18 -4.67
CA ALA A 90 -10.86 5.08 -3.52
C ALA A 90 -9.48 5.12 -2.87
N PHE A 91 -8.79 3.98 -2.78
CA PHE A 91 -7.45 3.88 -2.19
C PHE A 91 -6.38 4.59 -3.03
N LYS A 92 -6.57 4.67 -4.35
CA LYS A 92 -5.67 5.41 -5.25
C LYS A 92 -5.84 6.93 -5.18
N GLN A 93 -6.99 7.46 -4.75
CA GLN A 93 -7.23 8.91 -4.83
C GLN A 93 -6.41 9.73 -3.81
N PRO A 94 -6.26 9.32 -2.54
CA PRO A 94 -5.43 10.01 -1.58
C PRO A 94 -3.99 10.19 -2.08
N GLY A 95 -3.60 11.44 -2.29
CA GLY A 95 -2.22 11.75 -2.67
C GLY A 95 -1.87 11.44 -4.12
N ARG A 96 -2.80 10.98 -4.98
CA ARG A 96 -2.54 10.70 -6.41
C ARG A 96 -1.76 11.82 -7.09
N LEU A 97 -2.32 13.03 -7.06
CA LEU A 97 -1.67 14.19 -7.67
C LEU A 97 -0.31 14.46 -7.04
N MET A 98 -0.20 14.39 -5.72
CA MET A 98 1.08 14.63 -5.04
C MET A 98 2.15 13.62 -5.44
N VAL A 99 1.83 12.32 -5.46
CA VAL A 99 2.77 11.24 -5.81
C VAL A 99 3.16 11.35 -7.28
N THR A 100 2.19 11.50 -8.17
CA THR A 100 2.44 11.63 -9.61
C THR A 100 3.29 12.87 -9.92
N TRP A 101 2.92 14.05 -9.41
CA TRP A 101 3.69 15.27 -9.62
C TRP A 101 5.05 15.24 -8.94
N GLY A 102 5.12 14.69 -7.71
CA GLY A 102 6.37 14.54 -6.97
C GLY A 102 7.35 13.61 -7.68
N MET A 103 6.87 12.48 -8.20
CA MET A 103 7.67 11.54 -8.97
C MET A 103 8.18 12.18 -10.27
N ARG A 104 7.30 12.86 -11.02
CA ARG A 104 7.71 13.62 -12.22
C ARG A 104 8.80 14.64 -11.92
N LEU A 105 8.59 15.46 -10.88
CA LEU A 105 9.53 16.51 -10.51
C LEU A 105 10.87 15.92 -10.07
N TRP A 106 10.85 14.85 -9.28
CA TRP A 106 12.06 14.16 -8.84
C TRP A 106 12.82 13.56 -10.04
N LEU A 107 12.15 12.84 -10.94
CA LEU A 107 12.77 12.28 -12.15
C LEU A 107 13.37 13.38 -13.04
N TRP A 108 12.67 14.51 -13.20
CA TRP A 108 13.14 15.62 -14.03
C TRP A 108 14.37 16.34 -13.45
N LEU A 109 14.46 16.43 -12.12
CA LEU A 109 15.55 17.15 -11.44
C LEU A 109 16.70 16.23 -11.02
N SER A 110 16.49 14.92 -11.00
CA SER A 110 17.51 13.97 -10.54
C SER A 110 18.63 13.85 -11.57
N ARG A 111 19.85 14.05 -11.09
CA ARG A 111 21.08 13.76 -11.86
C ARG A 111 21.54 12.32 -11.70
N ASP A 112 21.07 11.65 -10.65
CA ASP A 112 21.41 10.27 -10.30
C ASP A 112 20.12 9.54 -9.89
N ILE A 113 19.39 9.06 -10.90
CA ILE A 113 18.13 8.34 -10.67
C ILE A 113 18.40 7.01 -9.96
N ARG A 114 19.47 6.30 -10.33
CA ARG A 114 19.86 5.04 -9.72
C ARG A 114 20.09 5.18 -8.21
N GLY A 115 20.99 6.08 -7.80
CA GLY A 115 21.29 6.29 -6.39
C GLY A 115 20.06 6.72 -5.59
N GLY A 116 19.16 7.49 -6.21
CA GLY A 116 17.89 7.86 -5.58
C GLY A 116 16.89 6.71 -5.44
N ILE A 117 16.81 5.77 -6.40
CA ILE A 117 15.99 4.55 -6.30
C ILE A 117 16.53 3.66 -5.18
N GLU A 118 17.85 3.43 -5.15
CA GLU A 118 18.50 2.63 -4.11
C GLU A 118 18.24 3.22 -2.72
N HIS A 119 18.43 4.55 -2.57
CA HIS A 119 18.20 5.24 -1.31
C HIS A 119 16.74 5.19 -0.85
N GLU A 120 15.77 5.41 -1.75
CA GLU A 120 14.35 5.33 -1.40
C GLU A 120 13.94 3.92 -1.01
N ASN A 121 14.46 2.87 -1.65
CA ASN A 121 14.16 1.50 -1.24
C ASN A 121 14.70 1.21 0.18
N ILE A 122 15.95 1.56 0.49
CA ILE A 122 16.51 1.43 1.84
C ILE A 122 15.69 2.24 2.87
N ARG A 123 15.24 3.44 2.49
CA ARG A 123 14.40 4.27 3.36
C ARG A 123 13.04 3.63 3.61
N LYS A 124 12.41 3.06 2.56
CA LYS A 124 11.12 2.39 2.64
C LYS A 124 11.17 1.22 3.61
N GLU A 125 12.19 0.37 3.56
CA GLU A 125 12.32 -0.77 4.47
C GLU A 125 12.12 -0.38 5.96
N LYS A 126 12.66 0.77 6.36
CA LYS A 126 12.49 1.30 7.73
C LYS A 126 11.08 1.83 8.01
N LEU A 127 10.39 2.34 7.00
CA LEU A 127 9.03 2.89 7.11
C LEU A 127 7.94 1.81 7.09
N TYR A 128 8.22 0.62 6.56
CA TYR A 128 7.24 -0.47 6.50
C TYR A 128 7.15 -1.28 7.81
N GLY A 129 8.25 -1.36 8.57
CA GLY A 129 8.28 -2.04 9.87
C GLY A 129 8.57 -3.53 9.78
N GLN A 130 8.47 -4.23 10.91
CA GLN A 130 8.94 -5.63 11.06
C GLN A 130 8.03 -6.66 10.42
N GLN A 131 6.83 -6.27 9.98
CA GLN A 131 5.92 -7.17 9.26
C GLN A 131 6.26 -7.33 7.77
N PHE A 132 7.34 -6.69 7.31
CA PHE A 132 7.79 -6.77 5.94
C PHE A 132 9.24 -7.24 5.90
N GLU A 133 9.54 -8.16 5.00
CA GLU A 133 10.90 -8.62 4.74
C GLU A 133 11.29 -8.21 3.32
N PHE A 134 12.37 -7.45 3.24
CA PHE A 134 12.92 -6.95 1.99
C PHE A 134 14.31 -7.52 1.77
N SER A 135 14.64 -7.72 0.50
CA SER A 135 16.01 -7.98 0.04
C SER A 135 16.21 -7.24 -1.28
N ALA A 136 17.47 -7.03 -1.65
CA ALA A 136 17.81 -6.38 -2.90
C ALA A 136 18.90 -7.19 -3.62
N GLU A 137 18.72 -7.34 -4.93
CA GLU A 137 19.76 -7.76 -5.86
C GLU A 137 20.23 -6.51 -6.63
N ILE A 138 21.54 -6.24 -6.58
CA ILE A 138 22.14 -5.07 -7.20
C ILE A 138 23.16 -5.55 -8.22
N GLY A 139 22.92 -5.22 -9.49
CA GLY A 139 23.84 -5.47 -10.59
C GLY A 139 24.40 -4.18 -11.18
N GLU A 140 25.21 -4.29 -12.22
CA GLU A 140 25.76 -3.11 -12.92
C GLU A 140 24.67 -2.32 -13.64
N SER A 141 23.70 -3.02 -14.26
CA SER A 141 22.61 -2.44 -15.05
C SER A 141 21.23 -2.61 -14.42
N HIS A 142 21.14 -3.09 -13.16
CA HIS A 142 19.85 -3.35 -12.53
C HIS A 142 19.85 -3.17 -11.01
N TYR A 143 18.67 -2.88 -10.49
CA TYR A 143 18.33 -2.94 -9.08
C TYR A 143 16.98 -3.66 -8.93
N ILE A 144 16.96 -4.77 -8.20
CA ILE A 144 15.74 -5.56 -7.98
C ILE A 144 15.46 -5.60 -6.48
N SER A 145 14.34 -5.00 -6.07
CA SER A 145 13.84 -5.14 -4.70
C SER A 145 12.84 -6.29 -4.64
N VAL A 146 13.05 -7.20 -3.68
CA VAL A 146 12.20 -8.37 -3.45
C VAL A 146 11.58 -8.27 -2.07
N VAL A 147 10.26 -8.37 -2.01
CA VAL A 147 9.50 -8.50 -0.76
C VAL A 147 9.08 -9.95 -0.59
N SER A 148 9.72 -10.67 0.32
CA SER A 148 9.43 -12.08 0.63
C SER A 148 8.27 -12.23 1.61
N VAL A 149 8.12 -11.27 2.54
CA VAL A 149 7.01 -11.20 3.48
C VAL A 149 6.34 -9.84 3.34
N CYS A 150 5.03 -9.85 3.02
CA CYS A 150 4.23 -8.64 2.88
C CYS A 150 3.20 -8.57 4.01
N GLY A 151 3.38 -7.60 4.92
CA GLY A 151 2.46 -7.40 6.06
C GLY A 151 1.00 -7.21 5.63
N TYR A 152 0.76 -6.57 4.48
CA TYR A 152 -0.60 -6.45 3.93
C TYR A 152 -1.19 -7.82 3.58
N HIS A 153 -0.44 -8.63 2.81
CA HIS A 153 -0.90 -9.94 2.37
C HIS A 153 -1.17 -10.85 3.58
N GLU A 154 -0.24 -10.88 4.53
CA GLU A 154 -0.37 -11.68 5.74
C GLU A 154 -1.55 -11.25 6.61
N PHE A 155 -1.76 -9.93 6.77
CA PHE A 155 -2.93 -9.42 7.48
C PHE A 155 -4.25 -9.88 6.84
N PHE A 156 -4.38 -9.73 5.52
CA PHE A 156 -5.59 -10.09 4.81
C PHE A 156 -5.84 -11.59 4.77
N LYS A 157 -4.77 -12.38 4.57
CA LYS A 157 -4.82 -13.84 4.62
C LYS A 157 -5.28 -14.35 5.98
N ARG A 158 -4.78 -13.80 7.09
CA ARG A 158 -5.23 -14.11 8.48
C ARG A 158 -6.69 -13.77 8.75
N ASN A 159 -7.25 -12.87 7.95
CA ASN A 159 -8.63 -12.47 8.03
C ASN A 159 -9.51 -13.07 6.92
N SER A 160 -8.98 -14.04 6.16
CA SER A 160 -9.69 -14.77 5.11
C SER A 160 -10.14 -13.91 3.91
N TYR A 161 -9.43 -12.82 3.64
CA TYR A 161 -9.68 -11.94 2.49
C TYR A 161 -8.40 -11.60 1.69
N PRO A 162 -7.56 -12.59 1.31
CA PRO A 162 -6.26 -12.34 0.65
C PRO A 162 -6.39 -11.52 -0.64
N GLU A 163 -7.54 -11.52 -1.31
CA GLU A 163 -7.83 -10.73 -2.51
C GLU A 163 -7.74 -9.21 -2.26
N LEU A 164 -7.95 -8.74 -1.02
CA LEU A 164 -7.84 -7.32 -0.69
C LEU A 164 -6.40 -6.80 -0.78
N THR A 165 -5.40 -7.68 -0.78
CA THR A 165 -3.99 -7.32 -1.01
C THR A 165 -3.82 -6.57 -2.33
N ALA A 166 -4.58 -6.92 -3.37
CA ALA A 166 -4.48 -6.31 -4.70
C ALA A 166 -4.77 -4.80 -4.68
N ILE A 167 -5.61 -4.32 -3.74
CA ILE A 167 -5.89 -2.88 -3.56
C ILE A 167 -4.59 -2.10 -3.25
N PHE A 168 -3.73 -2.69 -2.41
CA PHE A 168 -2.46 -2.08 -2.02
C PHE A 168 -1.43 -2.17 -3.14
N CYS A 169 -1.33 -3.32 -3.81
CA CYS A 169 -0.45 -3.48 -4.98
C CYS A 169 -0.83 -2.51 -6.12
N ALA A 170 -2.12 -2.20 -6.27
CA ALA A 170 -2.58 -1.28 -7.29
C ALA A 170 -2.11 0.16 -7.04
N TRP A 171 -1.76 0.53 -5.80
CA TRP A 171 -1.28 1.88 -5.47
C TRP A 171 0.08 2.19 -6.11
N ASP A 172 0.94 1.18 -6.31
CA ASP A 172 2.27 1.40 -6.88
C ASP A 172 2.24 1.98 -8.30
N VAL A 173 1.17 1.70 -9.05
CA VAL A 173 0.93 2.23 -10.39
C VAL A 173 1.04 3.76 -10.41
N LEU A 174 0.72 4.43 -9.30
CA LEU A 174 0.77 5.90 -9.21
C LEU A 174 2.18 6.48 -9.41
N TRP A 175 3.22 5.72 -9.08
CA TRP A 175 4.61 6.15 -9.21
C TRP A 175 5.33 5.41 -10.33
N THR A 176 5.01 4.13 -10.58
CA THR A 176 5.66 3.35 -11.65
C THR A 176 5.31 3.88 -13.03
N ASP A 177 4.05 4.28 -13.26
CA ASP A 177 3.59 4.84 -14.54
C ASP A 177 4.39 6.09 -14.94
N GLU A 178 4.94 6.82 -13.97
CA GLU A 178 5.69 8.04 -14.26
C GLU A 178 7.13 7.73 -14.67
N ILE A 179 7.72 6.63 -14.22
CA ILE A 179 9.04 6.18 -14.69
C ILE A 179 8.96 5.93 -16.20
N ASP A 180 7.97 5.15 -16.63
CA ASP A 180 7.78 4.82 -18.05
C ASP A 180 7.48 6.07 -18.91
N LYS A 181 6.68 7.01 -18.40
CA LYS A 181 6.30 8.22 -19.14
C LYS A 181 7.40 9.24 -19.29
N GLN A 182 8.34 9.32 -18.33
CA GLN A 182 9.40 10.33 -18.38
C GLN A 182 10.57 9.94 -19.30
N ASN A 183 10.65 8.69 -19.77
CA ASN A 183 11.76 8.19 -20.58
C ASN A 183 13.13 8.54 -19.97
N CYS A 184 13.28 8.31 -18.67
CA CYS A 184 14.39 8.81 -17.87
C CYS A 184 15.59 7.84 -17.83
N GLY A 185 15.76 7.00 -18.85
CA GLY A 185 16.81 5.96 -18.88
C GLY A 185 16.62 4.82 -17.88
N VAL A 186 15.39 4.65 -17.37
CA VAL A 186 15.02 3.58 -16.45
C VAL A 186 13.80 2.86 -16.97
N ARG A 187 13.89 1.53 -17.09
CA ARG A 187 12.77 0.64 -17.36
C ARG A 187 12.35 -0.04 -16.06
N PHE A 188 11.07 0.06 -15.71
CA PHE A 188 10.52 -0.58 -14.54
C PHE A 188 9.68 -1.81 -14.91
N GLU A 189 9.89 -2.93 -14.20
CA GLU A 189 9.08 -4.13 -14.32
C GLU A 189 8.61 -4.64 -12.96
N ARG A 190 7.43 -5.26 -12.96
CA ARG A 190 6.84 -5.91 -11.79
C ARG A 190 6.23 -7.25 -12.18
N PRO A 191 7.07 -8.28 -12.38
CA PRO A 191 6.63 -9.55 -12.94
C PRO A 191 5.71 -10.34 -12.00
N CYS A 192 5.85 -10.18 -10.68
CA CYS A 192 5.04 -10.89 -9.70
C CYS A 192 4.73 -10.04 -8.46
N THR A 193 3.59 -10.33 -7.83
CA THR A 193 3.23 -9.83 -6.50
C THR A 193 2.51 -10.90 -5.71
N LEU A 194 2.73 -10.94 -4.39
CA LEU A 194 1.99 -11.80 -3.46
C LEU A 194 0.47 -11.57 -3.55
N GLY A 195 0.05 -10.31 -3.77
CA GLY A 195 -1.36 -9.95 -3.89
C GLY A 195 -2.07 -10.50 -5.13
N MET A 196 -1.32 -10.97 -6.13
CA MET A 196 -1.84 -11.62 -7.34
C MET A 196 -1.50 -13.11 -7.42
N GLY A 197 -1.07 -13.72 -6.31
CA GLY A 197 -0.73 -15.15 -6.24
C GLY A 197 0.72 -15.50 -6.59
N GLY A 198 1.62 -14.51 -6.68
CA GLY A 198 3.06 -14.76 -6.73
C GLY A 198 3.62 -15.30 -5.41
N ASP A 199 4.85 -15.80 -5.45
CA ASP A 199 5.61 -16.25 -4.28
C ASP A 199 6.31 -15.11 -3.52
N CYS A 200 6.55 -14.00 -4.20
CA CYS A 200 7.12 -12.76 -3.68
C CYS A 200 6.60 -11.56 -4.47
N CYS A 201 6.92 -10.34 -4.03
CA CYS A 201 6.79 -9.15 -4.86
C CYS A 201 8.16 -8.75 -5.40
N ARG A 202 8.29 -8.58 -6.72
CA ARG A 202 9.53 -8.13 -7.36
C ARG A 202 9.33 -6.76 -7.99
N PHE A 203 10.18 -5.81 -7.62
CA PHE A 203 10.23 -4.46 -8.18
C PHE A 203 11.58 -4.30 -8.88
N GLU A 204 11.56 -4.36 -10.21
CA GLU A 204 12.76 -4.49 -11.03
C GLU A 204 13.00 -3.17 -11.77
N PHE A 205 14.19 -2.61 -11.58
CA PHE A 205 14.63 -1.40 -12.25
C PHE A 205 15.83 -1.75 -13.10
N TYR A 206 15.74 -1.47 -14.39
CA TYR A 206 16.82 -1.63 -15.35
C TYR A 206 17.27 -0.26 -15.81
N PHE A 207 18.58 -0.03 -15.78
CA PHE A 207 19.19 1.22 -16.15
C PHE A 207 19.83 1.08 -17.53
N ASP A 208 19.54 2.02 -18.42
CA ASP A 208 20.25 2.10 -19.68
C ASP A 208 21.74 2.39 -19.40
N GLU A 209 22.62 1.82 -20.22
CA GLU A 209 24.06 2.13 -20.12
C GLU A 209 24.25 3.63 -20.38
N ILE A 210 24.87 4.31 -19.41
CA ILE A 210 25.33 5.68 -19.61
C ILE A 210 26.57 5.57 -20.52
N GLU A 211 26.40 5.81 -21.82
CA GLU A 211 27.53 6.10 -22.74
C GLU A 211 28.33 7.34 -22.28
#